data_AF-A0AA88CYQ1-F1
#
_entry.id   AF-A0AA88CYQ1-F1
#
_cell.length_a   1.000
_cell.length_b   1.000
_cell.length_c   1.000
_cell.angle_alpha   90.00
_cell.angle_beta   90.00
_cell.angle_gamma   90.00
#
_symmetry.space_group_name_H-M   'P 1'
#
loop_
_entity.id
_entity.type
_entity.pdbx_description
1 polymer ?
#
loop_
_entity_poly.entity_id
_entity_poly.type
_entity_poly.pdbx_seq_one_letter_code
_entity_poly.pdbx_strand_id
1 'polypeptide(L)'
;MNIFIIIKISVVLSAQQASGATSLAAETRKMIDKANQNGPYLGLVIPNLFEMNPLINSPDYIPDDSTIDISDVAVPQHWSHTALWNWQRYGQGPGDELPLESNGDYTREIGYLKFASQTVNVTDCSNYDNLLNNIWYQPEEVFPIDGTPEQREHIFWVPVDSHYYSVAKTLQVLQLL
;
A
#
# COMPACT_ATOMS: atom_id res chain seq x y z
N MET A 1 -15.66 8.93 -39.34
CA MET A 1 -14.24 9.15 -39.02
C MET A 1 -14.20 9.58 -37.56
N ASN A 2 -13.97 8.62 -36.65
CA ASN A 2 -14.06 8.88 -35.21
C ASN A 2 -12.68 9.34 -34.72
N ILE A 3 -12.64 10.57 -34.21
CA ILE A 3 -11.48 11.18 -33.56
C ILE A 3 -11.54 10.78 -32.08
N PHE A 4 -10.51 10.11 -31.58
CA PHE A 4 -10.30 9.89 -30.15
C PHE A 4 -9.48 11.05 -29.58
N ILE A 5 -10.06 11.81 -28.65
CA ILE A 5 -9.35 12.77 -27.80
C ILE A 5 -9.16 12.09 -26.44
N ILE A 6 -7.91 11.81 -26.06
CA ILE A 6 -7.57 11.36 -24.71
C ILE A 6 -7.39 12.62 -23.84
N ILE A 7 -8.35 12.91 -22.98
CA ILE A 7 -8.24 13.97 -21.96
C ILE A 7 -7.63 13.34 -20.71
N LYS A 8 -6.37 13.69 -20.40
CA LYS A 8 -5.80 13.47 -19.07
C LYS A 8 -6.48 14.42 -18.09
N ILE A 9 -7.29 13.90 -17.18
CA ILE A 9 -7.85 14.68 -16.07
C ILE A 9 -6.98 14.47 -14.84
N SER A 10 -6.23 15.52 -14.51
CA SER A 10 -5.53 15.66 -13.23
C SER A 10 -6.56 16.04 -12.17
N VAL A 11 -6.77 15.19 -11.16
CA VAL A 11 -7.65 15.52 -10.03
C VAL A 11 -6.92 16.49 -9.11
N VAL A 12 -7.43 17.73 -9.05
CA VAL A 12 -7.04 18.77 -8.11
C VAL A 12 -7.96 18.63 -6.90
N LEU A 13 -7.46 18.07 -5.79
CA LEU A 13 -8.20 18.07 -4.52
C LEU A 13 -8.11 19.47 -3.89
N SER A 14 -9.21 20.21 -3.96
CA SER A 14 -9.42 21.45 -3.22
C SER A 14 -9.76 21.13 -1.76
N ALA A 15 -8.84 21.41 -0.85
CA ALA A 15 -9.09 21.27 0.58
C ALA A 15 -9.71 22.56 1.18
N GLN A 16 -11.00 22.51 1.50
CA GLN A 16 -11.74 23.41 2.40
C GLN A 16 -12.84 22.60 3.11
N GLN A 17 -13.23 22.78 4.37
CA GLN A 17 -12.60 23.30 5.61
C GLN A 17 -13.57 22.89 6.77
N ALA A 18 -13.22 21.95 7.65
CA ALA A 18 -14.03 21.66 8.85
C ALA A 18 -13.69 22.65 9.99
N SER A 19 -14.71 23.34 10.51
CA SER A 19 -14.60 24.45 11.46
C SER A 19 -14.64 24.00 12.93
N GLY A 20 -13.53 23.41 13.38
CA GLY A 20 -13.04 23.60 14.75
C GLY A 20 -11.73 24.37 14.63
N ALA A 21 -11.77 25.70 14.73
CA ALA A 21 -10.63 26.55 14.38
C ALA A 21 -9.43 26.29 15.30
N THR A 22 -8.51 25.46 14.85
CA THR A 22 -7.13 25.91 14.72
C THR A 22 -6.80 25.75 13.25
N SER A 23 -6.49 26.85 12.57
CA SER A 23 -5.74 26.78 11.34
C SER A 23 -4.60 25.81 11.61
N LEU A 24 -4.53 24.69 10.88
CA LEU A 24 -3.30 23.90 10.81
C LEU A 24 -2.19 24.94 10.70
N ALA A 25 -1.32 25.03 11.70
CA ALA A 25 -0.27 26.05 11.74
C ALA A 25 0.39 26.04 10.36
N ALA A 26 0.71 27.20 9.78
CA ALA A 26 1.17 27.29 8.39
C ALA A 26 2.27 26.26 8.08
N GLU A 27 3.10 25.96 9.08
CA GLU A 27 4.10 24.88 9.07
C GLU A 27 3.52 23.47 8.89
N THR A 28 2.48 23.09 9.63
CA THR A 28 1.80 21.80 9.49
C THR A 28 1.18 21.61 8.11
N ARG A 29 0.56 22.66 7.55
CA ARG A 29 0.02 22.62 6.18
C ARG A 29 1.15 22.43 5.16
N LYS A 30 2.26 23.15 5.33
CA LYS A 30 3.45 23.05 4.47
C LYS A 30 4.12 21.67 4.54
N MET A 31 4.10 21.03 5.70
CA MET A 31 4.56 19.65 5.89
C MET A 31 3.66 18.64 5.18
N ILE A 32 2.33 18.80 5.27
CA ILE A 32 1.36 17.97 4.56
C ILE A 32 1.52 18.12 3.04
N ASP A 33 1.64 19.35 2.55
CA ASP A 33 1.83 19.62 1.11
C ASP A 33 3.14 19.01 0.60
N LYS A 34 4.21 19.10 1.40
CA LYS A 34 5.50 18.46 1.09
C LYS A 34 5.40 16.93 1.10
N ALA A 35 4.61 16.36 2.00
CA ALA A 35 4.35 14.93 1.99
C ALA A 35 3.62 14.54 0.69
N ASN A 36 2.49 15.20 0.38
CA ASN A 36 1.64 14.89 -0.78
C ASN A 36 2.35 14.99 -2.14
N GLN A 37 3.45 15.76 -2.24
CA GLN A 37 4.29 15.81 -3.44
C GLN A 37 5.00 14.49 -3.77
N ASN A 38 5.14 13.57 -2.82
CA ASN A 38 5.91 12.33 -3.01
C ASN A 38 5.05 11.10 -3.36
N GLY A 39 3.73 11.24 -3.51
CA GLY A 39 2.87 10.17 -4.05
C GLY A 39 1.52 10.02 -3.34
N PRO A 40 0.62 9.16 -3.87
CA PRO A 40 -0.65 8.87 -3.22
C PRO A 40 -0.39 8.05 -1.95
N TYR A 41 -0.75 8.61 -0.80
CA TYR A 41 -0.73 7.88 0.45
C TYR A 41 -2.08 7.19 0.65
N LEU A 42 -2.06 5.87 0.76
CA LEU A 42 -3.21 5.11 1.24
C LEU A 42 -3.27 5.24 2.76
N GLY A 43 -4.00 6.23 3.24
CA GLY A 43 -4.35 6.35 4.64
C GLY A 43 -5.63 5.57 4.92
N LEU A 44 -5.51 4.38 5.53
CA LEU A 44 -6.68 3.67 6.04
C LEU A 44 -7.12 4.33 7.35
N VAL A 45 -8.07 5.26 7.27
CA VAL A 45 -8.77 5.80 8.43
C VAL A 45 -10.04 4.98 8.61
N ILE A 46 -10.15 4.27 9.73
CA ILE A 46 -11.37 3.55 10.10
C ILE A 46 -12.09 4.41 11.14
N PRO A 47 -12.93 5.37 10.73
CA PRO A 47 -13.67 6.18 11.69
C PRO A 47 -14.69 5.30 12.41
N ASN A 48 -14.86 5.54 13.70
CA ASN A 48 -15.99 4.97 14.43
C ASN A 48 -17.28 5.76 14.12
N LEU A 49 -18.45 5.27 14.56
CA LEU A 49 -19.74 5.94 14.30
C LEU A 49 -19.79 7.41 14.78
N PHE A 50 -19.06 7.75 15.85
CA PHE A 50 -19.05 9.10 16.40
C PHE A 50 -18.32 10.09 15.47
N GLU A 51 -17.28 9.62 14.78
CA GLU A 51 -16.50 10.41 13.82
C GLU A 51 -17.15 10.42 12.42
N MET A 52 -17.83 9.34 12.06
CA MET A 52 -18.44 9.16 10.75
C MET A 52 -19.72 9.99 10.55
N ASN A 53 -20.59 10.07 11.58
CA ASN A 53 -21.87 10.76 11.47
C ASN A 53 -21.74 12.27 11.15
N PRO A 54 -20.87 13.06 11.80
CA PRO A 54 -20.70 14.47 11.46
C PRO A 54 -20.09 14.68 10.08
N LEU A 55 -19.25 13.75 9.61
CA LEU A 55 -18.57 13.85 8.32
C LEU A 55 -19.54 13.64 7.16
N ILE A 56 -20.35 12.57 7.19
CA ILE A 56 -21.33 12.26 6.12
C ILE A 56 -22.43 13.34 6.05
N ASN A 57 -22.80 13.92 7.19
CA ASN A 57 -23.81 14.99 7.25
C ASN A 57 -23.23 16.39 7.02
N SER A 58 -21.92 16.52 6.74
CA SER A 58 -21.30 17.80 6.43
C SER A 58 -21.73 18.28 5.05
N PRO A 59 -22.10 19.56 4.87
CA PRO A 59 -22.41 20.12 3.55
C PRO A 59 -21.22 20.13 2.59
N ASP A 60 -19.99 19.96 3.11
CA ASP A 60 -18.76 19.89 2.33
C ASP A 60 -18.42 18.46 1.87
N TYR A 61 -19.16 17.44 2.35
CA TYR A 61 -18.99 16.06 1.88
C TYR A 61 -19.73 15.87 0.56
N ILE A 62 -18.98 15.52 -0.49
CA ILE A 62 -19.52 15.20 -1.81
C ILE A 62 -19.12 13.75 -2.10
N PRO A 63 -20.06 12.79 -2.08
CA PRO A 63 -19.75 11.42 -2.46
C PRO A 63 -19.34 11.36 -3.95
N ASP A 64 -18.33 10.56 -4.26
CA ASP A 64 -17.80 10.39 -5.60
C ASP A 64 -17.92 8.92 -6.04
N ASP A 65 -18.92 8.63 -6.88
CA ASP A 65 -19.15 7.30 -7.46
C ASP A 65 -17.97 6.76 -8.31
N SER A 66 -16.95 7.59 -8.59
CA SER A 66 -15.76 7.19 -9.34
C SER A 66 -14.56 6.80 -8.49
N THR A 67 -14.62 6.99 -7.17
CA THR A 67 -13.56 6.62 -6.21
C THR A 67 -14.12 5.88 -4.99
N ILE A 68 -13.25 5.31 -4.15
CA ILE A 68 -13.65 4.66 -2.90
C ILE A 68 -13.91 5.75 -1.87
N ASP A 69 -15.15 5.88 -1.41
CA ASP A 69 -15.55 6.81 -0.36
C ASP A 69 -15.32 6.24 1.06
N ILE A 70 -15.29 7.10 2.07
CA ILE A 70 -15.02 6.70 3.47
C ILE A 70 -16.09 5.77 4.05
N SER A 71 -17.28 5.73 3.45
CA SER A 71 -18.38 4.82 3.80
C SER A 71 -18.41 3.54 2.97
N ASP A 72 -17.49 3.38 2.02
CA ASP A 72 -17.51 2.23 1.12
C ASP A 72 -16.93 0.99 1.78
N VAL A 73 -17.57 -0.14 1.51
CA VAL A 73 -17.04 -1.45 1.86
C VAL A 73 -16.21 -1.96 0.69
N ALA A 74 -14.89 -1.92 0.86
CA ALA A 74 -13.96 -2.54 -0.08
C ALA A 74 -13.72 -4.01 0.28
N VAL A 75 -14.03 -4.92 -0.65
CA VAL A 75 -13.57 -6.32 -0.58
C VAL A 75 -12.40 -6.48 -1.55
N PRO A 76 -11.17 -6.71 -1.05
CA PRO A 76 -10.03 -6.89 -1.91
C PRO A 76 -10.16 -8.20 -2.72
N GLN A 77 -9.67 -8.21 -3.95
CA GLN A 77 -9.56 -9.44 -4.74
C GLN A 77 -8.36 -10.29 -4.30
N HIS A 78 -7.28 -9.62 -3.89
CA HIS A 78 -6.06 -10.22 -3.39
C HIS A 78 -5.51 -9.37 -2.25
N TRP A 79 -4.75 -9.99 -1.36
CA TRP A 79 -3.93 -9.31 -0.36
C TRP A 79 -2.50 -9.85 -0.39
N SER A 80 -1.56 -9.08 0.16
CA SER A 80 -0.16 -9.50 0.27
C SER A 80 0.42 -9.10 1.63
N HIS A 81 1.23 -9.98 2.22
CA HIS A 81 2.01 -9.67 3.41
C HIS A 81 3.40 -9.18 3.00
N THR A 82 3.76 -7.98 3.45
CA THR A 82 5.03 -7.32 3.10
C THR A 82 5.92 -7.10 4.32
N ALA A 83 5.65 -7.79 5.43
CA ALA A 83 6.31 -7.54 6.71
C ALA A 83 7.63 -8.29 6.89
N LEU A 84 7.87 -9.37 6.15
CA LEU A 84 9.05 -10.22 6.31
C LEU A 84 10.18 -9.79 5.38
N TRP A 85 11.30 -9.41 6.00
CA TRP A 85 12.51 -8.97 5.31
C TRP A 85 13.73 -9.58 5.96
N ASN A 86 14.67 -10.01 5.13
CA ASN A 86 15.96 -10.51 5.55
C ASN A 86 17.06 -9.52 5.22
N TRP A 87 17.89 -9.25 6.22
CA TRP A 87 19.08 -8.45 6.06
C TRP A 87 20.26 -9.33 5.70
N GLN A 88 20.84 -9.11 4.52
CA GLN A 88 21.96 -9.91 4.06
C GLN A 88 23.21 -9.68 4.92
N ARG A 89 23.88 -10.78 5.30
CA ARG A 89 25.06 -10.69 6.17
C ARG A 89 26.16 -9.86 5.53
N TYR A 90 26.89 -9.12 6.37
CA TYR A 90 28.04 -8.35 5.91
C TYR A 90 29.08 -9.24 5.23
N GLY A 91 29.65 -8.75 4.13
CA GLY A 91 30.61 -9.50 3.31
C GLY A 91 29.98 -10.40 2.25
N GLN A 92 28.67 -10.64 2.31
CA GLN A 92 27.92 -11.32 1.25
C GLN A 92 27.30 -10.30 0.29
N GLY A 93 27.45 -10.56 -1.01
CA GLY A 93 26.86 -9.80 -2.12
C GLY A 93 25.56 -10.43 -2.62
N PRO A 94 24.85 -9.76 -3.54
CA PRO A 94 23.50 -10.16 -3.93
C PRO A 94 23.40 -11.55 -4.57
N GLY A 95 24.48 -12.10 -5.10
CA GLY A 95 24.52 -13.47 -5.64
C GLY A 95 24.81 -14.56 -4.59
N ASP A 96 25.15 -14.19 -3.36
CA ASP A 96 25.37 -15.14 -2.28
C ASP A 96 24.04 -15.61 -1.68
N GLU A 97 24.01 -16.88 -1.28
CA GLU A 97 22.83 -17.54 -0.72
C GLU A 97 22.38 -16.89 0.61
N LEU A 98 21.08 -16.63 0.73
CA LEU A 98 20.44 -16.14 1.96
C LEU A 98 20.12 -17.30 2.91
N PRO A 99 20.04 -17.05 4.23
CA PRO A 99 19.60 -18.08 5.16
C PRO A 99 18.21 -18.59 4.78
N LEU A 100 18.04 -19.92 4.64
CA LEU A 100 16.79 -20.60 4.24
C LEU A 100 16.38 -20.45 2.77
N GLU A 101 17.19 -19.82 1.93
CA GLU A 101 16.93 -19.75 0.48
C GLU A 101 16.88 -21.14 -0.17
N SER A 102 17.78 -22.05 0.24
CA SER A 102 17.73 -23.46 -0.16
C SER A 102 16.38 -24.14 0.09
N ASN A 103 15.62 -23.65 1.06
CA ASN A 103 14.34 -24.22 1.47
C ASN A 103 13.15 -23.61 0.71
N GLY A 104 13.43 -22.66 -0.20
CA GLY A 104 12.43 -21.95 -0.99
C GLY A 104 11.81 -20.74 -0.31
N ASP A 105 12.35 -20.31 0.84
CA ASP A 105 11.73 -19.28 1.69
C ASP A 105 11.97 -17.86 1.16
N TYR A 106 12.71 -17.70 0.06
CA TYR A 106 13.03 -16.41 -0.54
C TYR A 106 12.68 -16.39 -2.02
N THR A 107 12.33 -15.19 -2.50
CA THR A 107 12.24 -14.90 -3.92
C THR A 107 13.37 -13.95 -4.32
N ARG A 108 14.01 -14.24 -5.45
CA ARG A 108 14.97 -13.33 -6.09
C ARG A 108 14.33 -12.47 -7.18
N GLU A 109 13.03 -12.62 -7.40
CA GLU A 109 12.28 -11.90 -8.43
C GLU A 109 11.80 -10.54 -7.94
N ILE A 110 11.41 -10.42 -6.66
CA ILE A 110 10.84 -9.20 -6.07
C ILE A 110 11.47 -8.88 -4.71
N GLY A 111 11.43 -7.59 -4.33
CA GLY A 111 11.81 -7.14 -3.00
C GLY A 111 13.31 -7.16 -2.72
N TYR A 112 14.14 -6.91 -3.73
CA TYR A 112 15.56 -6.61 -3.55
C TYR A 112 15.77 -5.10 -3.37
N LEU A 113 16.48 -4.70 -2.30
CA LEU A 113 16.95 -3.33 -2.13
C LEU A 113 18.40 -3.33 -1.64
N LYS A 114 19.29 -2.71 -2.44
CA LYS A 114 20.64 -2.34 -2.00
C LYS A 114 20.62 -0.95 -1.38
N PHE A 115 20.91 -0.81 -0.09
CA PHE A 115 20.87 0.49 0.58
C PHE A 115 21.84 1.50 -0.03
N ALA A 116 23.02 1.05 -0.47
CA ALA A 116 23.97 1.94 -1.09
C ALA A 116 23.39 2.66 -2.31
N SER A 117 22.51 2.02 -3.09
CA SER A 117 21.88 2.64 -4.28
C SER A 117 21.06 3.90 -3.98
N GLN A 118 20.63 4.08 -2.72
CA GLN A 118 19.82 5.22 -2.28
C GLN A 118 20.65 6.32 -1.60
N THR A 119 21.98 6.19 -1.60
CA THR A 119 22.85 7.18 -0.96
C THR A 119 22.94 8.43 -1.84
N VAL A 120 22.63 9.58 -1.27
CA VAL A 120 22.69 10.89 -1.96
C VAL A 120 23.93 11.67 -1.53
N ASN A 121 24.35 12.64 -2.36
CA ASN A 121 25.44 13.57 -2.06
C ASN A 121 26.83 12.91 -1.89
N VAL A 122 27.13 11.91 -2.73
CA VAL A 122 28.46 11.29 -2.79
C VAL A 122 29.37 12.15 -3.66
N THR A 123 30.21 12.98 -3.03
CA THR A 123 31.00 13.99 -3.75
C THR A 123 32.39 13.54 -4.20
N ASP A 124 32.88 12.35 -3.85
CA ASP A 124 34.29 11.97 -4.12
C ASP A 124 34.54 10.47 -4.42
N CYS A 125 33.56 9.72 -4.92
CA CYS A 125 33.79 8.31 -5.30
C CYS A 125 32.93 7.86 -6.49
N SER A 126 33.56 7.15 -7.44
CA SER A 126 32.89 6.54 -8.59
C SER A 126 32.12 5.26 -8.24
N ASN A 127 32.47 4.64 -7.11
CA ASN A 127 31.78 3.47 -6.58
C ASN A 127 31.68 3.63 -5.06
N TYR A 128 30.46 3.61 -4.54
CA TYR A 128 30.19 3.80 -3.11
C TYR A 128 29.32 2.65 -2.61
N ASP A 129 29.66 2.17 -1.42
CA ASP A 129 28.90 1.16 -0.71
C ASP A 129 28.76 1.57 0.76
N ASN A 130 27.85 0.94 1.48
CA ASN A 130 27.66 1.20 2.90
C ASN A 130 27.52 -0.10 3.70
N LEU A 131 27.65 0.01 5.02
CA LEU A 131 27.56 -1.14 5.92
C LEU A 131 26.13 -1.71 6.03
N LEU A 132 25.13 -1.03 5.46
CA LEU A 132 23.74 -1.48 5.49
C LEU A 132 23.46 -2.57 4.45
N ASN A 133 24.36 -2.81 3.49
CA ASN A 133 24.26 -3.91 2.54
C ASN A 133 22.89 -4.01 1.81
N ASN A 134 22.40 -5.23 1.57
CA ASN A 134 21.15 -5.52 0.88
C ASN A 134 20.08 -6.05 1.83
N ILE A 135 18.82 -5.74 1.54
CA ILE A 135 17.65 -6.41 2.13
C ILE A 135 16.85 -7.13 1.06
N TRP A 136 16.21 -8.21 1.49
CA TRP A 136 15.47 -9.13 0.63
C TRP A 136 14.12 -9.40 1.24
N TYR A 137 13.06 -9.28 0.44
CA TYR A 137 11.72 -9.70 0.84
C TYR A 137 11.66 -11.21 0.99
N GLN A 138 11.00 -11.64 2.06
CA GLN A 138 10.70 -13.04 2.31
C GLN A 138 9.18 -13.25 2.11
N PRO A 139 8.76 -14.09 1.15
CA PRO A 139 7.36 -14.46 1.00
C PRO A 139 6.78 -15.08 2.27
N GLU A 140 5.48 -14.86 2.50
CA GLU A 140 4.75 -15.51 3.59
C GLU A 140 4.58 -17.00 3.32
N GLU A 141 4.64 -17.81 4.37
CA GLU A 141 4.28 -19.22 4.33
C GLU A 141 2.76 -19.37 4.43
N VAL A 142 2.15 -20.05 3.46
CA VAL A 142 0.72 -20.37 3.47
C VAL A 142 0.50 -21.88 3.42
N PHE A 143 -0.60 -22.33 4.02
CA PHE A 143 -1.04 -23.72 4.00
C PHE A 143 -2.41 -23.78 3.33
N PRO A 144 -2.50 -24.24 2.07
CA PRO A 144 -3.78 -24.30 1.38
C PRO A 144 -4.75 -25.26 2.07
N ILE A 145 -6.01 -24.86 2.19
CA ILE A 145 -7.07 -25.68 2.79
C ILE A 145 -7.30 -26.97 1.98
N ASP A 146 -7.24 -26.85 0.64
CA ASP A 146 -7.44 -27.96 -0.30
C ASP A 146 -6.12 -28.63 -0.73
N GLY A 147 -5.00 -28.26 -0.12
CA GLY A 147 -3.67 -28.77 -0.42
C GLY A 147 -3.32 -30.05 0.35
N THR A 148 -2.07 -30.50 0.20
CA THR A 148 -1.53 -31.55 1.08
C THR A 148 -1.34 -30.97 2.48
N PRO A 149 -1.90 -31.60 3.54
CA PRO A 149 -1.67 -31.15 4.91
C PRO A 149 -0.19 -31.02 5.22
N GLU A 150 0.18 -29.97 5.98
CA GLU A 150 1.56 -29.68 6.42
C GLU A 150 2.54 -29.37 5.27
N GLN A 151 2.08 -29.27 4.02
CA GLN A 151 2.88 -28.79 2.91
C GLN A 151 2.74 -27.27 2.81
N ARG A 152 3.80 -26.55 3.20
CA ARG A 152 3.87 -25.09 3.07
C ARG A 152 4.07 -24.68 1.61
N GLU A 153 3.45 -23.56 1.24
CA GLU A 153 3.65 -22.87 -0.03
C GLU A 153 4.05 -21.40 0.22
N HIS A 154 4.60 -20.76 -0.81
CA HIS A 154 4.97 -19.35 -0.77
C HIS A 154 4.20 -18.61 -1.85
N ILE A 155 3.42 -17.61 -1.45
CA ILE A 155 2.64 -16.80 -2.38
C ILE A 155 2.72 -15.32 -2.00
N PHE A 156 2.89 -14.46 -3.00
CA PHE A 156 2.89 -13.02 -2.78
C PHE A 156 1.46 -12.47 -2.75
N TRP A 157 0.65 -12.79 -3.76
CA TRP A 157 -0.75 -12.38 -3.85
C TRP A 157 -1.66 -13.51 -3.39
N VAL A 158 -2.14 -13.43 -2.16
CA VAL A 158 -3.13 -14.36 -1.64
C VAL A 158 -4.51 -13.98 -2.19
N PRO A 159 -5.18 -14.88 -2.93
CA PRO A 159 -6.53 -14.61 -3.43
C PRO A 159 -7.52 -14.60 -2.26
N VAL A 160 -8.45 -13.65 -2.28
CA VAL A 160 -9.59 -13.65 -1.36
C VAL A 160 -10.66 -14.60 -1.90
N ASP A 161 -11.31 -15.36 -1.00
CA ASP A 161 -12.39 -16.25 -1.39
C ASP A 161 -13.52 -15.48 -2.09
N SER A 162 -13.89 -15.96 -3.29
CA SER A 162 -14.98 -15.41 -4.10
C SER A 162 -16.34 -15.33 -3.39
N HIS A 163 -16.54 -16.12 -2.33
CA HIS A 163 -17.70 -16.07 -1.47
C HIS A 163 -17.85 -14.70 -0.81
N TYR A 164 -16.77 -14.10 -0.30
CA TYR A 164 -16.82 -12.75 0.31
C TYR A 164 -17.28 -11.70 -0.70
N TYR A 165 -16.76 -11.77 -1.93
CA TYR A 165 -17.19 -10.89 -3.01
C TYR A 165 -18.67 -11.10 -3.37
N SER A 166 -19.10 -12.37 -3.43
CA SER A 166 -20.50 -12.73 -3.71
C SER A 166 -21.46 -12.21 -2.65
N VAL A 167 -21.08 -12.32 -1.37
CA VAL A 167 -21.85 -11.78 -0.23
C VAL A 167 -21.86 -10.25 -0.27
N ALA A 168 -20.73 -9.59 -0.50
CA ALA A 168 -20.69 -8.12 -0.58
C ALA A 168 -21.60 -7.58 -1.69
N LYS A 169 -21.69 -8.29 -2.82
CA LYS A 169 -22.58 -7.90 -3.92
C LYS A 169 -24.07 -7.96 -3.55
N THR A 170 -24.49 -8.84 -2.63
CA THR A 170 -25.89 -8.87 -2.17
C THR A 170 -26.23 -7.67 -1.29
N LEU A 171 -25.24 -7.09 -0.61
CA LEU A 171 -25.40 -5.91 0.23
C LEU A 171 -25.54 -4.61 -0.57
N GLN A 172 -25.14 -4.59 -1.85
CA GLN A 172 -25.23 -3.40 -2.72
C GLN A 172 -26.68 -2.90 -2.93
N VAL A 173 -27.67 -3.78 -2.77
CA VAL A 173 -29.10 -3.47 -2.98
C VAL A 173 -29.82 -3.19 -1.64
N LEU A 174 -29.11 -3.29 -0.50
CA LEU A 174 -29.72 -3.02 0.79
C LEU A 174 -29.89 -1.51 0.99
N GLN A 175 -31.13 -1.07 1.07
CA GLN A 175 -31.44 0.28 1.54
C GLN A 175 -31.18 0.30 3.05
N LEU A 176 -30.13 1.01 3.46
CA LEU A 176 -29.85 1.23 4.89
C LEU A 176 -31.00 2.08 5.46
N LEU A 177 -31.65 1.57 6.51
CA LEU A 177 -32.77 2.21 7.21
C LEU A 177 -32.33 3.44 8.00
#